data_AF-A0AAD7HT79-F1
#
_entry.id   AF-A0AAD7HT79-F1
#
_cell.length_a   1.000
_cell.length_b   1.000
_cell.length_c   1.000
_cell.angle_alpha   90.00
_cell.angle_beta   90.00
_cell.angle_gamma   90.00
#
_symmetry.space_group_name_H-M   'P 1'
#
loop_
_entity.id
_entity.type
_entity.pdbx_description
1 polymer ?
#
loop_
_entity_poly.entity_id
_entity_poly.type
_entity_poly.pdbx_seq_one_letter_code
_entity_poly.pdbx_strand_id
1 'polypeptide(L)'
;MAAEWRTEWSRLSRLSGTSKLAHIDKSPPTARVLNLYKDRSRAEASIITQLRTGHVGLNAPLHCIKVVDSPMCTRCGVPETVSHYLLVCRRFITER
;
A
#
# COMPACT_ATOMS: atom_id res chain seq x y z
N MET A 1 -1.09 28.98 4.17
CA MET A 1 -0.07 27.93 3.97
C MET A 1 -0.59 26.50 4.20
N ALA A 2 -0.70 25.99 5.44
CA ALA A 2 -1.05 24.58 5.66
C ALA A 2 -2.53 24.20 5.35
N ALA A 3 -3.46 25.16 5.45
CA ALA A 3 -4.87 24.95 5.11
C ALA A 3 -5.09 24.92 3.58
N GLU A 4 -4.47 25.86 2.86
CA GLU A 4 -4.52 25.92 1.38
C GLU A 4 -3.94 24.66 0.75
N TRP A 5 -2.83 24.13 1.29
CA TRP A 5 -2.24 22.87 0.84
C TRP A 5 -3.19 21.68 0.97
N ARG A 6 -3.94 21.55 2.08
CA ARG A 6 -4.89 20.44 2.27
C ARG A 6 -6.05 20.52 1.29
N THR A 7 -6.55 21.73 1.02
CA THR A 7 -7.64 21.96 0.07
C THR A 7 -7.19 21.64 -1.35
N GLU A 8 -5.98 22.07 -1.75
CA GLU A 8 -5.44 21.78 -3.07
C GLU A 8 -5.09 20.29 -3.24
N TRP A 9 -4.54 19.64 -2.20
CA TRP A 9 -4.35 18.18 -2.22
C TRP A 9 -5.66 17.42 -2.38
N SER A 10 -6.72 17.86 -1.70
CA SER A 10 -8.05 17.26 -1.84
C SER A 10 -8.61 17.43 -3.26
N ARG A 11 -8.40 18.60 -3.88
CA ARG A 11 -8.80 18.88 -5.26
C ARG A 11 -8.02 18.03 -6.26
N LEU A 12 -6.69 18.00 -6.13
CA LEU A 12 -5.80 17.22 -6.99
C LEU A 12 -5.97 15.72 -6.80
N SER A 13 -6.32 15.24 -5.60
CA SER A 13 -6.58 13.81 -5.35
C SER A 13 -7.78 13.24 -6.10
N ARG A 14 -8.72 14.11 -6.47
CA ARG A 14 -9.90 13.78 -7.28
C ARG A 14 -9.61 13.85 -8.78
N LEU A 15 -8.57 14.59 -9.19
CA LEU A 15 -8.24 14.86 -10.59
C LEU A 15 -7.00 14.07 -11.09
N SER A 16 -6.12 13.65 -10.19
CA SER A 16 -4.86 12.97 -10.49
C SER A 16 -4.86 11.55 -9.93
N GLY A 17 -4.11 10.63 -10.57
CA GLY A 17 -3.97 9.21 -10.19
C GLY A 17 -3.40 8.92 -8.79
N THR A 18 -3.33 9.91 -7.91
CA THR A 18 -3.17 9.75 -6.44
C THR A 18 -4.33 8.98 -5.81
N SER A 19 -5.44 8.77 -6.53
CA SER A 19 -6.55 7.89 -6.14
C SER A 19 -6.12 6.44 -5.85
N LYS A 20 -5.01 5.97 -6.45
CA LYS A 20 -4.49 4.63 -6.19
C LYS A 20 -4.13 4.39 -4.72
N LEU A 21 -3.72 5.42 -3.99
CA LEU A 21 -3.47 5.30 -2.54
C LEU A 21 -4.69 5.66 -1.70
N ALA A 22 -5.69 6.34 -2.25
CA ALA A 22 -6.84 6.84 -1.50
C ALA A 22 -7.73 5.72 -0.92
N HIS A 23 -7.72 4.52 -1.50
CA HIS A 23 -8.41 3.36 -0.92
C HIS A 23 -7.69 2.79 0.32
N ILE A 24 -6.43 3.18 0.56
CA ILE A 24 -5.59 2.76 1.69
C ILE A 24 -5.46 3.89 2.70
N ASP A 25 -5.07 5.09 2.26
CA ASP A 25 -4.90 6.29 3.09
C ASP A 25 -5.40 7.53 2.33
N LYS A 26 -6.49 8.12 2.82
CA LYS A 26 -7.08 9.35 2.28
C LYS A 26 -6.38 10.61 2.81
N SER A 27 -5.45 10.45 3.75
CA SER A 27 -4.80 11.58 4.40
C SER A 27 -3.78 12.21 3.45
N PRO A 28 -3.70 13.54 3.38
CA PRO A 28 -2.61 14.21 2.68
C PRO A 28 -1.25 13.82 3.30
N PRO A 29 -0.17 13.83 2.50
CA PRO A 29 1.17 13.66 3.02
C PRO A 29 1.43 14.75 4.06
N THR A 30 1.48 14.31 5.31
CA THR A 30 1.64 15.14 6.52
C THR A 30 2.84 14.64 7.30
N ALA A 31 3.29 15.39 8.31
CA ALA A 31 4.36 14.96 9.20
C ALA A 31 4.10 13.57 9.83
N ARG A 32 2.83 13.17 9.98
CA ARG A 32 2.45 11.82 10.43
C ARG A 32 3.03 10.71 9.54
N VAL A 33 3.04 10.92 8.22
CA VAL A 33 3.61 9.95 7.28
C VAL A 33 5.13 9.90 7.41
N LEU A 34 5.80 11.03 7.70
CA LEU A 34 7.25 11.06 7.92
C LEU A 34 7.66 10.26 9.16
N ASN A 35 6.86 10.29 10.23
CA ASN A 35 7.11 9.49 11.44
C ASN A 35 7.10 7.98 11.17
N LEU A 36 6.41 7.52 10.12
CA LEU A 36 6.38 6.12 9.72
C LEU A 36 7.74 5.63 9.18
N TYR A 37 8.55 6.55 8.65
CA TYR A 37 9.84 6.25 8.03
C TYR A 37 11.05 6.74 8.85
N LYS A 38 10.84 7.69 9.77
CA LYS A 38 11.91 8.43 10.47
C LYS A 38 12.94 7.53 11.18
N ASP A 39 12.48 6.48 11.84
CA ASP A 39 13.32 5.58 12.65
C ASP A 39 13.39 4.17 12.06
N ARG A 40 13.44 4.08 10.72
CA ARG A 40 13.48 2.81 9.98
C ARG A 40 14.72 2.74 9.09
N SER A 41 15.29 1.55 9.00
CA SER A 41 16.33 1.27 8.02
C SER A 41 15.80 1.47 6.60
N ARG A 42 16.71 1.67 5.64
CA ARG A 42 16.34 1.78 4.21
C ARG A 42 15.51 0.57 3.75
N ALA A 43 15.86 -0.63 4.21
CA ALA A 43 15.16 -1.86 3.83
C ALA A 43 13.71 -1.85 4.33
N GLU A 44 13.48 -1.51 5.61
CA GLU A 44 12.12 -1.42 6.17
C GLU A 44 11.30 -0.31 5.51
N ALA A 45 11.90 0.85 5.28
CA ALA A 45 11.24 1.96 4.59
C ALA A 45 10.81 1.58 3.16
N SER A 46 11.62 0.77 2.46
CA SER A 46 11.30 0.22 1.15
C SER A 46 10.08 -0.70 1.22
N ILE A 47 10.08 -1.65 2.16
CA ILE A 47 8.96 -2.58 2.38
C ILE A 47 7.66 -1.81 2.70
N ILE A 48 7.72 -0.83 3.60
CA ILE A 48 6.57 0.01 3.95
C ILE A 48 6.04 0.74 2.71
N THR A 49 6.94 1.26 1.86
CA THR A 49 6.55 1.95 0.62
C THR A 49 5.89 1.01 -0.39
N GLN A 50 6.43 -0.19 -0.57
CA GLN A 50 5.85 -1.21 -1.46
C GLN A 50 4.47 -1.63 -0.98
N LEU A 51 4.31 -1.91 0.32
CA LEU A 51 3.02 -2.28 0.93
C LEU A 51 2.00 -1.15 0.78
N ARG A 52 2.38 0.10 1.07
CA ARG A 52 1.46 1.24 0.95
C ARG A 52 1.04 1.49 -0.49
N THR A 53 1.93 1.33 -1.46
CA THR A 53 1.63 1.60 -2.87
C THR A 53 1.05 0.41 -3.64
N GLY A 54 1.02 -0.78 -3.03
CA GLY A 54 0.58 -2.01 -3.68
C GLY A 54 1.58 -2.59 -4.67
N HIS A 55 2.78 -2.00 -4.81
CA HIS A 55 3.87 -2.54 -5.64
C HIS A 55 4.72 -3.51 -4.84
N VAL A 56 4.09 -4.59 -4.36
CA VAL A 56 4.73 -5.63 -3.56
C VAL A 56 4.65 -6.96 -4.30
N GLY A 57 5.58 -7.87 -4.01
CA GLY A 57 5.64 -9.22 -4.58
C GLY A 57 4.56 -10.17 -4.05
N LEU A 58 3.29 -9.75 -4.07
CA LEU A 58 2.13 -10.60 -3.77
C LEU A 58 1.47 -11.07 -5.07
N ASN A 59 0.75 -12.19 -5.04
CA ASN A 59 0.23 -12.79 -6.27
C ASN A 59 -0.73 -11.88 -7.04
N ALA A 60 -1.55 -11.07 -6.37
CA ALA A 60 -2.50 -10.21 -7.10
C ALA A 60 -1.79 -9.11 -7.93
N PRO A 61 -0.90 -8.27 -7.37
CA PRO A 61 -0.08 -7.35 -8.16
C PRO A 61 0.77 -8.06 -9.23
N LEU A 62 1.40 -9.20 -8.90
CA LEU A 62 2.23 -9.95 -9.84
C LEU A 62 1.44 -10.51 -11.02
N HIS A 63 0.20 -10.94 -10.79
CA HIS A 63 -0.70 -11.41 -11.84
C HIS A 63 -1.12 -10.25 -12.76
N CYS A 64 -1.37 -9.06 -12.22
CA CYS A 64 -1.67 -7.87 -13.03
C CYS A 64 -0.55 -7.52 -14.02
N ILE A 65 0.71 -7.74 -13.64
CA ILE A 65 1.88 -7.55 -14.54
C ILE A 65 2.28 -8.83 -15.29
N LYS A 66 1.46 -9.88 -15.23
CA LYS A 66 1.65 -11.17 -15.93
C LYS A 66 2.93 -11.91 -15.56
N VAL A 67 3.41 -11.75 -14.32
CA VAL A 67 4.57 -12.48 -13.78
C VAL A 67 4.17 -13.84 -13.19
N VAL A 68 2.93 -13.96 -12.72
CA VAL A 68 2.37 -15.22 -12.20
C VAL A 68 1.04 -15.54 -12.88
N ASP A 69 0.72 -16.83 -12.97
CA ASP A 69 -0.47 -17.32 -13.68
C ASP A 69 -1.77 -17.15 -12.91
N SER A 70 -1.71 -16.97 -11.58
CA SER A 70 -2.89 -16.85 -10.74
C SER A 70 -2.72 -15.77 -9.66
N PRO A 71 -3.73 -14.93 -9.42
CA PRO A 71 -3.70 -13.92 -8.37
C PRO A 71 -3.97 -14.51 -6.97
N MET A 72 -4.28 -15.81 -6.87
CA MET A 72 -4.84 -16.41 -5.67
C MET A 72 -3.79 -16.73 -4.61
N CYS A 73 -4.14 -16.50 -3.34
CA CYS A 73 -3.37 -16.98 -2.22
C CYS A 73 -3.50 -18.51 -2.11
N THR A 74 -2.38 -19.21 -2.05
CA THR A 74 -2.34 -20.69 -2.00
C THR A 74 -3.04 -21.29 -0.78
N ARG A 75 -3.19 -20.53 0.32
CA ARG A 75 -3.82 -21.01 1.56
C ARG A 75 -5.28 -20.63 1.69
N CYS A 76 -5.68 -19.48 1.15
CA CYS A 76 -7.03 -18.93 1.36
C CYS A 76 -7.91 -19.02 0.12
N GLY A 77 -7.34 -19.26 -1.07
CA GLY A 77 -8.10 -19.35 -2.32
C GLY A 77 -8.77 -18.03 -2.73
N VAL A 78 -8.29 -16.90 -2.23
CA VAL A 78 -8.77 -15.54 -2.58
C VAL A 78 -7.62 -14.72 -3.13
N PRO A 79 -7.87 -13.64 -3.91
CA PRO A 79 -6.80 -12.81 -4.45
C PRO A 79 -5.86 -12.27 -3.35
N GLU A 80 -4.56 -12.49 -3.53
CA GLU A 80 -3.53 -12.11 -2.56
C GLU A 80 -3.19 -10.61 -2.70
N THR A 81 -4.05 -9.78 -2.14
CA THR A 81 -3.87 -8.32 -2.04
C THR A 81 -3.11 -7.96 -0.77
N VAL A 82 -2.60 -6.71 -0.68
CA VAL A 82 -1.97 -6.19 0.54
C VAL A 82 -2.90 -6.30 1.75
N SER A 83 -4.18 -5.94 1.60
CA SER A 83 -5.18 -6.05 2.67
C SER A 83 -5.39 -7.50 3.11
N HIS A 84 -5.45 -8.44 2.16
CA HIS A 84 -5.54 -9.86 2.48
C HIS A 84 -4.29 -10.31 3.27
N TYR A 85 -3.10 -10.00 2.76
CA TYR A 85 -1.83 -10.37 3.39
C TYR A 85 -1.69 -9.81 4.81
N LEU A 86 -1.95 -8.51 5.01
CA LEU A 86 -1.76 -7.82 6.29
C LEU A 86 -2.89 -8.02 7.29
N LEU A 87 -4.11 -8.37 6.89
CA LEU A 87 -5.27 -8.38 7.81
C LEU A 87 -5.93 -9.75 7.95
N VAL A 88 -5.85 -10.61 6.93
CA VAL A 88 -6.67 -11.83 6.85
C VAL A 88 -5.85 -13.11 6.78
N CYS A 89 -4.76 -13.10 6.00
CA CYS A 89 -4.02 -14.29 5.67
C CYS A 89 -3.26 -14.83 6.90
N ARG A 90 -3.59 -16.06 7.30
CA ARG A 90 -2.92 -16.74 8.42
C ARG A 90 -1.58 -17.39 8.06
N ARG A 91 -1.23 -17.41 6.77
CA ARG A 91 0.02 -18.02 6.28
C ARG A 91 1.26 -17.36 6.88
N PHE A 92 1.20 -16.04 7.09
CA PHE A 92 2.35 -15.21 7.42
C PHE A 92 2.26 -14.60 8.83
N ILE A 93 1.56 -15.27 9.76
CA ILE A 93 1.40 -14.75 11.13
C ILE A 93 2.74 -14.63 11.86
N THR A 94 3.67 -15.57 11.63
CA THR A 94 4.97 -15.60 12.32
C THR A 94 5.95 -14.54 11.83
N GLU A 95 5.77 -14.03 10.60
CA GLU A 95 6.69 -13.08 9.94
C GLU A 95 6.20 -11.62 10.03
N ARG A 96 5.00 -11.41 10.59
CA ARG A 96 4.39 -10.10 10.84
C ARG A 96 4.81 -9.53 12.18
#